data_AF-A0A933GWP8-F1
#
_entry.id   AF-A0A933GWP8-F1
#
_cell.length_a   1.000
_cell.length_b   1.000
_cell.length_c   1.000
_cell.angle_alpha   90.00
_cell.angle_beta   90.00
_cell.angle_gamma   90.00
#
_symmetry.space_group_name_H-M   'P 1'
#
loop_
_entity.id
_entity.type
_entity.pdbx_description
1 polymer ?
#
loop_
_entity_poly.entity_id
_entity_poly.type
_entity_poly.pdbx_seq_one_letter_code
_entity_poly.pdbx_strand_id
1 'polypeptide(L)'
;MTLICPKCGSAFEGMAGQQVICRAAGCAHSWIPGFDVDVTIATPEARRAVHPIALQVLAALEYAHRRGVIHRDIKPGNVMIDRNGTVKVTDFGTAHLAGTQETSLGLTMAGAQPE
;
A
#
# COMPACT_ATOMS: atom_id res chain seq x y z
N MET A 1 -3.23 12.67 20.26
CA MET A 1 -3.58 11.28 19.88
C MET A 1 -2.31 10.65 19.30
N THR A 2 -1.66 9.75 20.02
CA THR A 2 -0.46 9.05 19.51
C THR A 2 -0.92 7.90 18.64
N LEU A 3 -0.51 7.86 17.37
CA LEU A 3 -0.81 6.73 16.49
C LEU A 3 0.11 5.56 16.83
N ILE A 4 -0.48 4.39 17.05
CA ILE A 4 0.23 3.15 17.39
C ILE A 4 0.32 2.24 16.16
N CYS A 5 1.50 1.69 15.91
CA CYS A 5 1.73 0.74 14.82
C CYS A 5 1.01 -0.59 15.09
N PRO A 6 0.08 -1.05 14.24
CA PRO A 6 -0.67 -2.29 14.48
C PRO A 6 0.18 -3.56 14.37
N LYS A 7 1.38 -3.46 13.76
CA LYS A 7 2.28 -4.61 13.57
C LYS A 7 3.18 -4.88 14.78
N CYS A 8 3.53 -3.86 15.56
CA CYS A 8 4.51 -4.01 16.65
C CYS A 8 4.16 -3.25 17.94
N GLY A 9 3.04 -2.53 17.99
CA GLY A 9 2.59 -1.81 19.18
C GLY A 9 3.40 -0.56 19.54
N SER A 10 4.46 -0.23 18.78
CA SER A 10 5.28 0.97 19.01
C SER A 10 4.58 2.24 18.48
N ALA A 11 4.88 3.39 19.09
CA ALA A 11 4.43 4.67 18.57
C ALA A 11 5.07 4.97 17.21
N PHE A 12 4.31 5.60 16.31
CA PHE A 12 4.88 6.13 15.09
C PHE A 12 5.70 7.40 15.37
N GLU A 13 6.93 7.46 14.83
CA GLU A 13 7.85 8.57 15.09
C GLU A 13 8.15 9.37 13.81
N GLY A 14 7.49 10.52 13.67
CA GLY A 14 7.75 11.49 12.59
C GLY A 14 7.22 11.07 11.21
N MET A 15 7.27 12.02 10.27
CA MET A 15 6.83 11.84 8.88
C MET A 15 8.05 11.91 7.95
N ALA A 16 8.18 10.95 7.04
CA ALA A 16 9.11 11.00 5.91
C ALA A 16 8.29 11.26 4.64
N GLY A 17 8.25 12.53 4.20
CA GLY A 17 7.34 12.96 3.15
C GLY A 17 5.87 12.79 3.59
N GLN A 18 5.09 12.08 2.78
CA GLN A 18 3.66 11.79 3.04
C GLN A 18 3.43 10.48 3.80
N GLN A 19 4.48 9.83 4.29
CA GLN A 19 4.41 8.51 4.91
C GLN A 19 4.92 8.57 6.35
N VAL A 20 4.18 7.92 7.25
CA VAL A 20 4.57 7.70 8.63
C VAL A 20 5.25 6.34 8.71
N ILE A 21 6.52 6.32 9.10
CA ILE A 21 7.33 5.09 9.14
C ILE A 21 7.46 4.65 10.59
N CYS A 22 7.18 3.38 10.87
CA CYS A 22 7.49 2.80 12.17
C CYS A 22 9.00 2.59 12.27
N ARG A 23 9.65 3.21 13.26
CA ARG A 23 11.10 3.10 13.47
C ARG A 23 11.50 2.03 14.50
N ALA A 24 10.54 1.24 14.99
CA ALA A 24 10.85 0.13 15.88
C ALA A 24 11.81 -0.84 15.20
N ALA A 25 12.83 -1.30 15.92
CA ALA A 25 13.82 -2.23 15.40
C ALA A 25 13.12 -3.49 14.83
N GLY A 26 13.37 -3.79 13.55
CA GLY A 26 12.75 -4.92 12.84
C GLY A 26 11.35 -4.67 12.28
N CYS A 27 10.76 -3.48 12.44
CA CYS A 27 9.46 -3.14 11.85
C CYS A 27 9.61 -2.34 10.55
N ALA A 28 9.23 -2.92 9.42
CA ALA A 28 9.19 -2.22 8.12
C ALA A 28 7.79 -1.61 7.82
N HIS A 29 6.92 -1.50 8.82
CA HIS A 29 5.56 -1.01 8.61
C HIS A 29 5.57 0.50 8.36
N SER A 30 4.82 0.90 7.35
CA SER A 30 4.64 2.30 7.00
C SER A 30 3.17 2.57 6.71
N TRP A 31 2.70 3.76 7.09
CA TRP A 31 1.31 4.17 6.97
C TRP A 31 1.22 5.49 6.20
N ILE A 32 0.33 5.58 5.23
CA ILE A 32 0.04 6.82 4.52
C ILE A 32 -1.26 7.39 5.12
N PRO A 33 -1.26 8.60 5.70
CA PRO A 33 -2.48 9.25 6.14
C PRO A 33 -3.38 9.55 4.94
N GLY A 34 -4.53 8.89 4.86
CA GLY A 34 -5.42 8.96 3.71
C GLY A 34 -6.54 7.93 3.77
N PHE A 35 -7.24 7.79 2.65
CA PHE A 35 -8.25 6.75 2.45
C PHE A 35 -7.79 5.84 1.31
N ASP A 36 -8.08 4.54 1.41
CA ASP A 36 -7.95 3.66 0.26
C ASP A 36 -9.03 4.00 -0.79
N VAL A 37 -8.79 3.54 -2.02
CA VAL A 37 -9.71 3.80 -3.14
C VAL A 37 -11.04 3.08 -2.94
N ASP A 38 -11.09 1.94 -2.23
CA ASP A 38 -12.32 1.21 -1.93
C ASP A 38 -13.32 2.10 -1.18
N VAL A 39 -12.85 2.81 -0.14
CA VAL A 39 -13.65 3.79 0.61
C VAL A 39 -14.01 5.00 -0.28
N THR A 40 -13.11 5.40 -1.18
CA THR A 40 -13.30 6.60 -1.99
C THR A 40 -14.37 6.43 -3.06
N ILE A 41 -14.48 5.27 -3.71
CA ILE A 41 -15.39 5.06 -4.86
C ILE A 41 -16.79 4.54 -4.47
N ALA A 42 -17.10 4.48 -3.18
CA ALA A 42 -18.33 3.91 -2.65
C ALA A 42 -19.60 4.70 -3.03
N THR A 43 -19.48 5.94 -3.50
CA THR A 43 -20.62 6.78 -3.92
C THR A 43 -20.62 7.10 -5.42
N PRO A 44 -21.80 7.29 -6.05
CA PRO A 44 -21.89 7.69 -7.46
C PRO A 44 -21.14 8.99 -7.77
N GLU A 45 -21.17 9.96 -6.86
CA GLU A 45 -20.49 11.26 -7.02
C GLU A 45 -18.98 11.09 -7.10
N ALA A 46 -18.45 10.14 -6.33
CA ALA A 46 -17.02 9.83 -6.28
C ALA A 46 -16.53 9.01 -7.49
N ARG A 47 -17.42 8.39 -8.28
CA ARG A 47 -17.03 7.72 -9.53
C ARG A 47 -16.33 8.65 -10.52
N ARG A 48 -16.60 9.96 -10.46
CA ARG A 48 -15.88 10.97 -11.27
C ARG A 48 -14.38 11.04 -10.95
N ALA A 49 -13.97 10.65 -9.75
CA ALA A 49 -12.57 10.60 -9.35
C ALA A 49 -11.85 9.34 -9.88
N VAL A 50 -12.56 8.32 -10.36
CA VAL A 50 -11.95 7.06 -10.84
C VAL A 50 -10.98 7.32 -11.98
N HIS A 51 -11.34 8.19 -12.93
CA HIS A 51 -10.48 8.50 -14.07
C HIS A 51 -9.13 9.12 -13.66
N PRO A 52 -9.07 10.23 -12.90
CA PRO A 52 -7.78 10.78 -12.45
C PRO A 52 -7.02 9.85 -11.49
N ILE A 53 -7.70 9.02 -10.69
CA ILE A 53 -7.04 8.01 -9.85
C ILE A 53 -6.36 6.95 -10.73
N ALA A 54 -7.07 6.40 -11.71
CA ALA A 54 -6.55 5.37 -12.61
C ALA A 54 -5.31 5.85 -13.37
N LEU A 55 -5.28 7.11 -13.82
CA LEU A 55 -4.11 7.68 -14.48
C LEU A 55 -2.88 7.68 -13.57
N GLN A 56 -3.03 8.05 -12.30
CA GLN A 56 -1.91 8.04 -11.35
C GLN A 56 -1.46 6.61 -11.01
N VAL A 57 -2.39 5.65 -10.89
CA VAL A 57 -2.06 4.23 -10.72
C VAL A 57 -1.24 3.72 -11.90
N LEU A 58 -1.66 4.02 -13.13
CA LEU A 58 -0.96 3.60 -14.34
C LEU A 58 0.45 4.20 -14.43
N ALA A 59 0.61 5.48 -14.07
CA ALA A 59 1.94 6.12 -14.02
C ALA A 59 2.87 5.46 -12.98
N ALA A 60 2.34 5.09 -11.81
CA ALA A 60 3.10 4.36 -10.79
C ALA A 60 3.51 2.96 -11.25
N LEU A 61 2.60 2.24 -11.92
CA LEU A 61 2.87 0.93 -12.50
C LEU A 61 3.89 0.99 -13.64
N GLU A 62 3.78 1.96 -14.54
CA GLU A 62 4.77 2.19 -15.60
C GLU A 62 6.17 2.38 -15.00
N TYR A 63 6.27 3.24 -13.98
CA TYR A 63 7.53 3.48 -13.27
C TYR A 63 8.13 2.19 -12.66
N ALA A 64 7.28 1.35 -12.07
CA ALA A 64 7.68 0.05 -11.49
C ALA A 64 8.11 -0.95 -12.58
N HIS A 65 7.32 -1.09 -13.64
CA HIS A 65 7.59 -1.99 -14.76
C HIS A 65 8.91 -1.65 -15.46
N ARG A 66 9.24 -0.36 -15.62
CA ARG A 66 10.54 0.08 -16.16
C ARG A 66 11.74 -0.35 -15.30
N ARG A 67 11.51 -0.74 -14.06
CA ARG A 67 12.52 -1.29 -13.12
C ARG A 67 12.40 -2.80 -12.97
N GLY A 68 11.61 -3.45 -13.82
CA GLY A 68 11.35 -4.88 -13.75
C GLY A 68 10.49 -5.28 -12.56
N VAL A 69 9.81 -4.37 -11.86
CA VAL A 69 8.96 -4.73 -10.72
C VAL A 69 7.52 -4.93 -11.21
N ILE A 70 6.99 -6.13 -11.05
CA ILE A 70 5.59 -6.48 -11.36
C ILE A 70 4.81 -6.57 -10.05
N HIS A 71 3.72 -5.80 -9.89
CA HIS A 71 2.98 -5.72 -8.62
C HIS A 71 2.13 -6.97 -8.31
N ARG A 72 1.48 -7.56 -9.32
CA ARG A 72 0.62 -8.77 -9.27
C ARG A 72 -0.66 -8.74 -8.41
N ASP A 73 -0.80 -7.83 -7.46
CA ASP A 73 -2.01 -7.69 -6.61
C ASP A 73 -2.58 -6.25 -6.68
N ILE A 74 -2.93 -5.78 -7.87
CA ILE A 74 -3.56 -4.46 -8.04
C ILE A 74 -5.07 -4.57 -7.79
N LYS A 75 -5.53 -3.90 -6.73
CA LYS A 75 -6.93 -3.76 -6.33
C LYS A 75 -7.15 -2.45 -5.59
N PRO A 76 -8.39 -1.92 -5.49
CA PRO A 76 -8.65 -0.63 -4.84
C PRO A 76 -8.11 -0.52 -3.40
N GLY A 77 -8.23 -1.57 -2.59
CA GLY A 77 -7.64 -1.62 -1.23
C GLY A 77 -6.10 -1.49 -1.16
N ASN A 78 -5.39 -1.71 -2.27
CA ASN A 78 -3.93 -1.52 -2.38
C ASN A 78 -3.55 -0.19 -3.04
N VAL A 79 -4.49 0.74 -3.14
CA VAL A 79 -4.28 2.08 -3.68
C VAL A 79 -4.72 3.09 -2.63
N MET A 80 -3.78 3.89 -2.15
CA MET A 80 -4.03 4.92 -1.14
C MET A 80 -4.09 6.30 -1.80
N ILE A 81 -5.02 7.12 -1.36
CA ILE A 81 -5.11 8.54 -1.70
C ILE A 81 -4.78 9.34 -0.45
N ASP A 82 -3.72 10.14 -0.53
CA ASP A 82 -3.38 11.02 0.59
C ASP A 82 -4.24 12.30 0.61
N ARG A 83 -4.03 13.11 1.65
CA ARG A 83 -4.77 14.36 1.85
C ARG A 83 -4.60 15.41 0.74
N ASN A 84 -3.58 15.27 -0.10
CA ASN A 84 -3.32 16.15 -1.23
C ASN A 84 -3.92 15.60 -2.54
N GLY A 85 -4.62 14.47 -2.49
CA GLY A 85 -5.15 13.79 -3.67
C GLY A 85 -4.09 13.03 -4.48
N THR A 86 -2.90 12.81 -3.90
CA THR A 86 -1.85 12.02 -4.55
C THR A 86 -2.12 10.54 -4.32
N VAL A 87 -2.08 9.76 -5.40
CA VAL A 87 -2.25 8.31 -5.36
C VAL A 87 -0.92 7.62 -5.10
N LYS A 88 -0.95 6.63 -4.20
CA LYS A 88 0.18 5.75 -3.89
C LYS A 88 -0.28 4.30 -4.01
N VAL A 89 0.40 3.53 -4.83
CA VAL A 89 0.19 2.08 -4.92
C VAL A 89 0.99 1.41 -3.80
N THR A 90 0.34 0.53 -3.03
CA THR A 90 0.87 -0.12 -1.82
C THR A 90 0.77 -1.64 -1.90
N ASP A 91 1.38 -2.36 -0.93
CA ASP A 91 1.37 -3.83 -0.87
C ASP A 91 2.01 -4.54 -2.07
N PHE A 92 3.27 -4.21 -2.31
CA PHE A 92 4.20 -4.99 -3.13
C PHE A 92 4.59 -6.35 -2.50
N GLY A 93 3.82 -6.88 -1.56
CA GLY A 93 4.12 -8.14 -0.85
C GLY A 93 4.15 -9.37 -1.76
N THR A 94 3.55 -9.28 -2.95
CA THR A 94 3.64 -10.29 -4.02
C THR A 94 4.46 -9.82 -5.21
N ALA A 95 5.15 -8.68 -5.09
CA ALA A 95 5.84 -8.09 -6.22
C ALA A 95 7.05 -8.92 -6.63
N HIS A 96 7.24 -9.01 -7.93
CA HIS A 96 8.23 -9.89 -8.54
C HIS A 96 9.19 -9.09 -9.41
N LEU A 97 10.48 -9.44 -9.36
CA LEU A 97 11.47 -8.94 -10.30
C LEU A 97 11.38 -9.76 -11.59
N ALA A 98 11.01 -9.10 -12.68
CA ALA A 98 10.98 -9.69 -14.00
C ALA A 98 12.37 -10.24 -14.36
N GLY A 99 12.48 -11.58 -14.41
CA GLY A 99 13.72 -12.30 -14.76
C GLY A 99 14.20 -13.33 -13.74
N THR A 100 13.64 -13.38 -12.53
CA THR A 100 13.96 -14.42 -11.53
C THR A 100 12.88 -15.50 -11.52
N GLN A 101 13.12 -16.71 -12.03
CA GLN A 101 12.15 -17.80 -11.85
C GLN A 101 12.08 -18.17 -10.35
N GLU A 102 10.85 -18.15 -9.81
CA GLU A 102 10.37 -18.62 -8.50
C GLU A 102 11.21 -18.39 -7.22
N THR A 103 10.60 -17.66 -6.28
CA THR A 103 10.47 -18.16 -4.91
C THR A 103 9.05 -17.91 -4.44
N SER A 104 8.30 -19.01 -4.30
CA SER A 104 7.07 -19.06 -3.52
C SER A 104 7.38 -18.68 -2.07
N LEU A 105 7.30 -17.39 -1.73
CA LEU A 105 7.18 -16.97 -0.34
C LEU A 105 5.72 -17.04 0.07
N GLY A 106 5.24 -18.28 0.19
CA GLY A 106 4.10 -18.60 1.04
C GLY A 106 4.49 -18.32 2.49
N LEU A 107 4.12 -17.15 2.99
CA LEU A 107 4.02 -16.87 4.42
C LEU A 107 2.67 -16.22 4.72
N THR A 108 1.60 -16.93 4.40
CA THR A 108 0.37 -16.91 5.19
C THR A 108 0.37 -18.14 6.10
N MET A 109 1.06 -18.03 7.24
CA MET A 109 0.57 -18.65 8.46
C MET A 109 -0.16 -17.55 9.24
N ALA A 110 -1.46 -17.40 8.97
CA ALA A 110 -2.38 -16.68 9.83
C ALA A 110 -3.70 -17.48 9.85
N GLY A 111 -3.61 -18.62 10.51
CA GLY A 111 -4.70 -19.54 10.81
C GLY A 111 -4.39 -20.24 12.13
N ALA A 112 -4.21 -19.44 13.19
CA ALA A 112 -4.25 -19.91 14.56
C ALA A 112 -5.31 -19.05 15.27
N GLN A 113 -6.55 -19.53 15.25
CA GLN A 113 -7.54 -19.16 16.25
C GLN A 113 -7.11 -19.80 17.57
N PRO A 114 -7.00 -19.06 18.68
CA PRO A 114 -7.21 -19.63 19.99
C PRO A 114 -8.73 -19.70 20.27
N GLU A 115 -9.12 -20.85 20.82
CA GLU A 115 -10.44 -21.35 21.28
C GLU A 115 -11.46 -21.87 20.25
#